data_AF-A0A359LLJ7-F1
#
_entry.id   AF-A0A359LLJ7-F1
#
_cell.length_a   1.000
_cell.length_b   1.000
_cell.length_c   1.000
_cell.angle_alpha   90.00
_cell.angle_beta   90.00
_cell.angle_gamma   90.00
#
_symmetry.space_group_name_H-M   'P 1'
#
loop_
_entity.id
_entity.type
_entity.pdbx_description
1 polymer ?
#
loop_
_entity_poly.entity_id
_entity_poly.type
_entity_poly.pdbx_seq_one_letter_code
_entity_poly.pdbx_strand_id
1 'polypeptide(L)'
;MSSIKKEFYATNAWGLLTSVDLYGCNPETIRDARAIKRYVDELCELIEMKQFGETQIVNFGEDEKVAGFSVVQLIETSLISGHFANKTNNAYIDIFSCKYYEPSVVVEFTKKFFDAKNVKMHYILRS
;
A
#
# COMPACT_ATOMS: atom_id res chain seq x y z
N MET A 1 -17.28 2.78 15.82
CA MET A 1 -15.97 3.36 15.45
C MET A 1 -14.89 2.38 15.87
N SER A 2 -14.01 1.99 14.95
CA SER A 2 -12.86 1.11 15.23
C SER A 2 -11.97 1.71 16.33
N SER A 3 -11.23 0.86 17.05
CA SER A 3 -10.31 1.32 18.11
C SER A 3 -9.28 2.31 17.57
N ILE A 4 -8.76 2.04 16.36
CA ILE A 4 -7.75 2.88 15.68
C ILE A 4 -8.31 4.26 15.39
N LYS A 5 -9.57 4.37 14.92
CA LYS A 5 -10.21 5.68 14.67
C LYS A 5 -10.25 6.52 15.94
N LYS A 6 -10.63 5.92 17.07
CA LYS A 6 -10.70 6.63 18.35
C LYS A 6 -9.33 7.12 18.78
N GLU A 7 -8.32 6.25 18.69
CA GLU A 7 -6.96 6.57 19.10
C GLU A 7 -6.31 7.66 18.23
N PHE A 8 -6.51 7.62 16.91
CA PHE A 8 -6.04 8.64 15.96
C PHE A 8 -6.47 10.05 16.37
N TYR A 9 -7.77 10.23 16.66
CA TYR A 9 -8.29 11.54 17.07
C TYR A 9 -8.00 11.87 18.54
N ALA A 10 -7.97 10.88 19.44
CA ALA A 10 -7.68 11.12 20.85
C ALA A 10 -6.24 11.59 21.10
N THR A 11 -5.30 11.12 20.27
CA THR A 11 -3.86 11.46 20.36
C THR A 11 -3.46 12.66 19.51
N ASN A 12 -4.38 13.24 18.73
CA ASN A 12 -4.07 14.23 17.69
C ASN A 12 -2.91 13.76 16.79
N ALA A 13 -2.95 12.50 16.34
CA ALA A 13 -1.97 12.00 15.40
C ALA A 13 -1.93 12.88 14.13
N TRP A 14 -0.73 13.26 13.71
CA TRP A 14 -0.49 13.94 12.44
C TRP A 14 -0.84 13.06 11.25
N GLY A 15 -0.65 11.74 11.36
CA GLY A 15 -0.99 10.82 10.30
C GLY A 15 -1.04 9.36 10.73
N LEU A 16 -1.46 8.51 9.80
CA LEU A 16 -1.60 7.08 9.96
C LEU A 16 -0.78 6.38 8.87
N LEU A 17 0.14 5.53 9.29
CA LEU A 17 0.83 4.59 8.42
C LEU A 17 0.18 3.22 8.59
N THR A 18 -0.27 2.61 7.50
CA THR A 18 -0.60 1.19 7.45
C THR A 18 0.39 0.49 6.53
N SER A 19 1.08 -0.52 7.05
CA SER A 19 1.97 -1.40 6.30
C SER A 19 1.27 -2.73 6.08
N VAL A 20 1.17 -3.15 4.81
CA VAL A 20 0.47 -4.34 4.37
C VAL A 20 1.46 -5.30 3.75
N ASP A 21 1.67 -6.44 4.40
CA ASP A 21 2.46 -7.55 3.87
C ASP A 21 1.51 -8.57 3.24
N LEU A 22 1.59 -8.74 1.92
CA LEU A 22 0.87 -9.76 1.18
C LEU A 22 1.77 -10.95 0.88
N TYR A 23 1.23 -12.15 1.04
CA TYR A 23 1.94 -13.40 0.82
C TYR A 23 1.20 -14.29 -0.18
N GLY A 24 1.92 -14.76 -1.20
CA GLY A 24 1.38 -15.65 -2.23
C GLY A 24 0.33 -14.97 -3.11
N CYS A 25 0.64 -13.79 -3.64
CA CYS A 25 -0.17 -13.03 -4.58
C CYS A 25 -0.24 -13.69 -5.95
N ASN A 26 -1.17 -13.24 -6.78
CA ASN A 26 -1.24 -13.59 -8.19
C ASN A 26 -0.03 -12.98 -8.95
N PRO A 27 0.85 -13.81 -9.52
CA PRO A 27 2.05 -13.36 -10.22
C PRO A 27 1.76 -12.46 -11.43
N GLU A 28 0.61 -12.61 -12.08
CA GLU A 28 0.24 -11.78 -13.25
C GLU A 28 -0.04 -10.32 -12.85
N THR A 29 -0.47 -10.09 -11.60
CA THR A 29 -0.81 -8.74 -11.12
C THR A 29 0.39 -8.01 -10.55
N ILE A 30 1.20 -8.67 -9.71
CA ILE A 30 2.37 -8.06 -9.06
C ILE A 30 3.56 -7.85 -10.01
N ARG A 31 3.51 -8.45 -11.22
CA ARG A 31 4.54 -8.33 -12.26
C ARG A 31 4.08 -7.51 -13.47
N ASP A 32 2.91 -6.88 -13.40
CA ASP A 32 2.41 -5.97 -14.44
C ASP A 32 2.37 -4.53 -13.90
N ALA A 33 3.24 -3.68 -14.42
CA ALA A 33 3.32 -2.26 -14.05
C ALA A 33 1.97 -1.53 -14.22
N ARG A 34 1.14 -1.92 -15.21
CA ARG A 34 -0.18 -1.31 -15.42
C ARG A 34 -1.17 -1.78 -14.37
N ALA A 35 -1.08 -3.03 -13.92
CA ALA A 35 -1.90 -3.52 -12.82
C ALA A 35 -1.52 -2.84 -11.50
N ILE A 36 -0.21 -2.67 -11.23
CA ILE A 36 0.28 -1.93 -10.06
C ILE A 36 -0.17 -0.46 -10.11
N LYS A 37 -0.09 0.19 -11.28
CA LYS A 37 -0.59 1.56 -11.43
C LYS A 37 -2.09 1.64 -11.13
N ARG A 38 -2.89 0.74 -11.70
CA ARG A 38 -4.33 0.67 -11.45
C ARG A 38 -4.64 0.46 -9.96
N TYR A 39 -3.89 -0.41 -9.28
CA TYR A 39 -4.01 -0.60 -7.84
C TYR A 39 -3.80 0.71 -7.08
N VAL A 40 -2.75 1.47 -7.40
CA VAL A 40 -2.47 2.75 -6.76
C VAL A 40 -3.57 3.78 -7.02
N ASP A 41 -4.06 3.86 -8.26
CA ASP A 41 -5.16 4.76 -8.64
C ASP A 41 -6.44 4.44 -7.84
N GLU A 42 -6.85 3.17 -7.82
CA GLU A 42 -8.03 2.70 -7.07
C GLU A 42 -7.85 2.83 -5.54
N LEU A 43 -6.63 2.62 -5.03
CA LEU A 43 -6.33 2.82 -3.61
C LEU A 43 -6.48 4.29 -3.22
N CYS A 44 -6.00 5.22 -4.06
CA CYS A 44 -6.14 6.65 -3.81
C CYS A 44 -7.62 7.07 -3.77
N GLU A 45 -8.45 6.54 -4.67
CA GLU A 45 -9.89 6.73 -4.65
C GLU A 45 -10.52 6.18 -3.36
N LEU A 46 -10.14 4.96 -2.96
CA LEU A 46 -10.66 4.29 -1.75
C LEU A 46 -10.38 5.07 -0.46
N ILE A 47 -9.18 5.66 -0.33
CA ILE A 47 -8.81 6.45 0.85
C ILE A 47 -9.17 7.93 0.70
N GLU A 48 -9.83 8.30 -0.41
CA GLU A 48 -10.22 9.66 -0.75
C GLU A 48 -9.06 10.65 -0.65
N MET A 49 -7.90 10.26 -1.20
CA MET A 49 -6.70 11.09 -1.29
C MET A 49 -6.39 11.42 -2.75
N LYS A 50 -5.94 12.64 -3.00
CA LYS A 50 -5.59 13.09 -4.34
C LYS A 50 -4.13 12.80 -4.65
N GLN A 51 -3.89 12.16 -5.79
CA GLN A 51 -2.55 11.93 -6.31
C GLN A 51 -1.86 13.26 -6.64
N PHE A 52 -0.56 13.31 -6.38
CA PHE A 52 0.32 14.40 -6.77
C PHE A 52 1.41 13.87 -7.70
N GLY A 53 1.41 14.33 -8.96
CA GLY A 53 2.33 13.85 -9.98
C GLY A 53 2.06 12.41 -10.44
N GLU A 54 2.90 11.93 -11.35
CA GLU A 54 2.78 10.59 -11.91
C GLU A 54 3.23 9.50 -10.93
N THR A 55 2.54 8.35 -10.94
CA THR A 55 2.96 7.15 -10.21
C THR A 55 4.29 6.66 -10.78
N GLN A 56 5.32 6.61 -9.93
CA GLN A 56 6.62 6.08 -10.33
C GLN A 56 6.63 4.58 -10.09
N ILE A 57 6.83 3.80 -11.15
CA ILE A 57 6.91 2.34 -11.11
C ILE A 57 8.19 1.91 -11.81
N VAL A 58 9.08 1.26 -11.08
CA VAL A 58 10.37 0.82 -11.61
C VAL A 58 10.56 -0.65 -11.29
N ASN A 59 10.86 -1.45 -12.31
CA ASN A 59 11.29 -2.83 -12.12
C ASN A 59 12.82 -2.87 -11.99
N PHE A 60 13.34 -3.27 -10.84
CA PHE A 60 14.78 -3.32 -10.61
C PHE A 60 15.17 -4.38 -9.59
N GLY A 61 16.48 -4.62 -9.49
CA GLY A 61 17.10 -5.60 -8.60
C GLY A 61 18.03 -6.53 -9.39
N GLU A 62 19.33 -6.41 -9.14
CA GLU A 62 20.35 -7.24 -9.80
C GLU A 62 20.36 -8.69 -9.25
N ASP A 63 19.96 -8.88 -7.99
CA ASP A 63 19.74 -10.19 -7.38
C ASP A 63 18.27 -10.62 -7.58
N GLU A 64 18.05 -11.74 -8.27
CA GLU A 64 16.74 -12.35 -8.49
C GLU A 64 15.93 -12.57 -7.20
N LYS A 65 16.58 -12.64 -6.03
CA LYS A 65 15.89 -12.76 -4.73
C LYS A 65 15.09 -11.50 -4.35
N VAL A 66 15.53 -10.33 -4.79
CA VAL A 66 14.90 -9.02 -4.48
C VAL A 66 14.43 -8.29 -5.73
N ALA A 67 14.60 -8.88 -6.92
CA ALA A 67 14.10 -8.33 -8.15
C ALA A 67 12.57 -8.21 -8.13
N GLY A 68 12.08 -7.05 -8.56
CA GLY A 68 10.66 -6.74 -8.45
C GLY A 68 10.32 -5.32 -8.88
N PHE A 69 9.03 -5.05 -8.98
CA PHE A 69 8.55 -3.69 -9.13
C PHE A 69 8.60 -2.98 -7.78
N SER A 70 9.05 -1.73 -7.77
CA SER A 70 8.78 -0.81 -6.67
C SER A 70 7.94 0.34 -7.17
N VAL A 71 7.06 0.83 -6.29
CA VAL A 71 6.14 1.91 -6.57
C VAL A 71 6.29 3.04 -5.56
N VAL A 72 6.17 4.27 -6.05
CA VAL A 72 6.09 5.50 -5.26
C VAL A 72 4.99 6.37 -5.86
N GLN A 73 4.03 6.77 -5.02
CA GLN A 73 3.00 7.74 -5.36
C GLN A 73 2.90 8.78 -4.26
N LEU A 74 3.26 10.02 -4.58
CA LEU A 74 2.93 11.16 -3.73
C LEU A 74 1.42 11.38 -3.78
N ILE A 75 0.81 11.60 -2.63
CA ILE A 75 -0.58 12.05 -2.49
C ILE A 75 -0.55 13.38 -1.75
N GLU A 76 -1.62 14.18 -1.79
CA GLU A 76 -1.61 15.52 -1.17
C GLU A 76 -1.11 15.46 0.29
N THR A 77 0.09 15.99 0.53
CA THR A 77 0.84 16.01 1.80
C THR A 77 1.29 14.67 2.40
N SER A 78 1.29 13.57 1.64
CA SER A 78 1.74 12.26 2.14
C SER A 78 2.19 11.29 1.03
N LEU A 79 2.26 9.97 1.29
CA LEU A 79 2.98 9.01 0.43
C LEU A 79 2.38 7.59 0.46
N ILE A 80 2.23 6.99 -0.71
CA ILE A 80 2.06 5.54 -0.88
C ILE A 80 3.34 4.98 -1.51
N SER A 81 3.86 3.89 -0.97
CA SER A 81 5.02 3.19 -1.52
C SER A 81 4.85 1.68 -1.42
N GLY A 82 5.60 0.93 -2.21
CA GLY A 82 5.63 -0.52 -2.05
C GLY A 82 6.64 -1.23 -2.93
N HIS A 83 6.84 -2.50 -2.64
CA HIS A 83 7.72 -3.41 -3.39
C HIS A 83 7.03 -4.75 -3.63
N PHE A 84 7.13 -5.25 -4.86
CA PHE A 84 6.48 -6.45 -5.37
C PHE A 84 7.55 -7.47 -5.75
N ALA A 85 7.81 -8.43 -4.87
CA ALA A 85 8.91 -9.39 -5.00
C ALA A 85 8.55 -10.53 -5.96
N ASN A 86 9.23 -10.59 -7.10
CA ASN A 86 8.93 -11.56 -8.17
C ASN A 86 9.07 -13.01 -7.69
N LYS A 87 10.13 -13.32 -6.94
CA LYS A 87 10.49 -14.71 -6.59
C LYS A 87 9.50 -15.37 -5.63
N THR A 88 9.02 -14.61 -4.64
CA THR A 88 8.17 -15.13 -3.56
C THR A 88 6.68 -14.94 -3.80
N ASN A 89 6.33 -14.13 -4.81
CA ASN A 89 4.99 -13.60 -5.01
C ASN A 89 4.46 -12.83 -3.79
N ASN A 90 5.34 -12.08 -3.12
CA ASN A 90 4.96 -11.23 -2.00
C ASN A 90 4.90 -9.76 -2.42
N ALA A 91 4.10 -8.98 -1.72
CA ALA A 91 4.09 -7.53 -1.88
C ALA A 91 4.13 -6.87 -0.49
N TYR A 92 4.84 -5.76 -0.39
CA TYR A 92 5.03 -4.99 0.84
C TYR A 92 4.66 -3.55 0.53
N ILE A 93 3.56 -3.06 1.11
CA ILE A 93 2.94 -1.80 0.71
C ILE A 93 2.75 -0.92 1.95
N ASP A 94 3.20 0.32 1.88
CA ASP A 94 3.08 1.34 2.91
C ASP A 94 2.14 2.44 2.43
N ILE A 95 1.16 2.77 3.28
CA ILE A 95 0.11 3.74 2.97
C ILE A 95 0.14 4.76 4.10
N PHE A 96 0.81 5.88 3.85
CA PHE A 96 0.91 6.96 4.81
C PHE A 96 -0.02 8.10 4.40
N SER A 97 -0.91 8.50 5.31
CA SER A 97 -1.85 9.61 5.08
C SER A 97 -2.00 10.46 6.34
N CYS A 98 -2.13 11.78 6.15
CA CYS A 98 -2.55 12.71 7.19
C CYS A 98 -4.07 12.65 7.44
N LYS A 99 -4.85 12.18 6.44
CA LYS A 99 -6.28 11.93 6.55
C LYS A 99 -6.52 10.52 7.08
N TYR A 100 -7.39 10.39 8.07
CA TYR A 100 -7.81 9.08 8.56
C TYR A 100 -8.53 8.27 7.45
N TYR A 101 -8.09 7.04 7.26
CA TYR A 101 -8.78 5.99 6.52
C TYR A 101 -8.87 4.74 7.41
N GLU A 102 -9.78 3.82 7.13
CA GLU A 102 -9.92 2.58 7.92
C GLU A 102 -8.91 1.52 7.43
N PRO A 103 -7.90 1.12 8.24
CA PRO A 103 -6.86 0.19 7.80
C PRO A 103 -7.39 -1.16 7.33
N SER A 104 -8.44 -1.69 7.98
CA SER A 104 -9.01 -2.99 7.61
C SER A 104 -9.60 -2.99 6.20
N VAL A 105 -10.21 -1.87 5.78
CA VAL A 105 -10.78 -1.69 4.44
C VAL A 105 -9.68 -1.71 3.39
N VAL A 106 -8.58 -0.98 3.63
CA VAL A 106 -7.42 -0.93 2.75
C VAL A 106 -6.72 -2.29 2.64
N VAL A 107 -6.59 -3.01 3.75
CA VAL A 107 -6.01 -4.36 3.79
C VAL A 107 -6.85 -5.35 3.00
N GLU A 108 -8.18 -5.32 3.16
CA GLU A 108 -9.09 -6.19 2.41
C GLU A 108 -9.03 -5.90 0.91
N PHE A 109 -9.11 -4.61 0.53
CA PHE A 109 -8.96 -4.17 -0.85
C PHE A 109 -7.64 -4.66 -1.46
N THR A 110 -6.53 -4.44 -0.76
CA THR A 110 -5.19 -4.79 -1.23
C THR A 110 -5.02 -6.30 -1.38
N LYS A 111 -5.49 -7.08 -0.40
CA LYS A 111 -5.48 -8.55 -0.47
C LYS A 111 -6.29 -9.06 -1.67
N LYS A 112 -7.47 -8.49 -1.90
CA LYS A 112 -8.37 -8.88 -2.99
C LYS A 112 -7.79 -8.51 -4.36
N PHE A 113 -7.24 -7.30 -4.51
CA PHE A 113 -6.70 -6.82 -5.78
C PHE A 113 -5.59 -7.74 -6.30
N PHE A 114 -4.67 -8.14 -5.42
CA PHE A 114 -3.53 -8.99 -5.77
C PHE A 114 -3.79 -10.49 -5.56
N ASP A 115 -5.02 -10.88 -5.21
CA ASP A 115 -5.43 -12.27 -4.91
C ASP A 115 -4.43 -12.99 -3.99
N ALA A 116 -4.08 -12.33 -2.87
CA ALA A 116 -3.10 -12.84 -1.93
C ALA A 116 -3.68 -13.90 -0.98
N LYS A 117 -2.94 -14.99 -0.79
CA LYS A 117 -3.35 -16.08 0.12
C LYS A 117 -3.38 -15.64 1.57
N ASN A 118 -2.38 -14.88 2.00
CA ASN A 118 -2.26 -14.37 3.37
C ASN A 118 -1.92 -12.89 3.37
N VAL A 119 -2.30 -12.22 4.46
CA VAL A 119 -1.99 -10.81 4.70
C VAL A 119 -1.62 -10.59 6.16
N LYS A 120 -0.63 -9.73 6.40
CA LYS A 120 -0.38 -9.13 7.72
C LYS A 120 -0.52 -7.62 7.61
N MET A 121 -1.07 -7.02 8.66
CA MET A 121 -1.23 -5.58 8.78
C MET A 121 -0.44 -5.11 9.98
N HIS A 122 0.33 -4.06 9.79
CA HIS A 122 0.90 -3.24 10.85
C HIS A 122 0.35 -1.82 10.70
N TYR A 123 0.16 -1.11 11.81
CA TYR A 123 -0.19 0.30 11.77
C TYR A 123 0.58 1.08 12.80
N ILE A 124 0.83 2.35 12.50
CA ILE A 124 1.50 3.30 13.39
C ILE A 124 0.75 4.63 13.29
N LEU A 125 0.31 5.15 14.43
CA LEU A 125 -0.10 6.55 14.55
C LEU A 125 1.15 7.41 14.64
N ARG A 126 1.22 8.43 13.79
CA ARG A 126 2.37 9.33 13.65
C ARG A 126 2.01 10.66 14.29
N SER A 127 2.82 11.16 15.20
CA SER A 127 2.65 12.42 15.93
C SER A 127 3.97 13.14 16.09
#